data_AF-A0A3N5J1L1-F1
#
_entry.id   AF-A0A3N5J1L1-F1
#
_cell.length_a   1.000
_cell.length_b   1.000
_cell.length_c   1.000
_cell.angle_alpha   90.00
_cell.angle_beta   90.00
_cell.angle_gamma   90.00
#
_symmetry.space_group_name_H-M   'P 1'
#
loop_
_entity.id
_entity.type
_entity.pdbx_description
1 polymer ?
#
loop_
_entity_poly.entity_id
_entity_poly.type
_entity_poly.pdbx_seq_one_letter_code
_entity_poly.pdbx_strand_id
1 'polypeptide(L)'
;MGDFRKNFGRVKQIQEIPNLIEIQTRSYEKFLQADVPLAKRRNIGLQGAFKSVFPISDFSGKCSLEFVSYKIGDVRYDMKECIQKGMTYAAPLKILVRLVVFDTDRLADGKINREAAETKPIRDIKEQEIYFGEIPLMTENGTFIVNGSERVIVSQLHRSPGIFFDHDKGKTVASGKLIYSARVIPIRGSWLDLEFDSKDLLYVRIDRRRKMPVTILLKAMGNSTEFILNYFYNIEKITLEGEKVYFAVDESLSGQKAPEDIKDPKSDEVIAKKGRKLTKPLLKKVMDAGVKRVAIQEADLTGKVLSSDVHDPSTGEILFRCNEELPLNGLEVAQEKGVKELKFIHIDEDLDNASIRDTLLMDRIDTAEDAIMEIYRRLRPSNPPTPETAAKFFNSLFFEPETYDLSDVGRAKMNYKLRLNVSTDLTVLRNEDILSSVKYLIDLKNGVGECSVDDIDHLGNRRVRSVGELIENQYRIGLVRMERAIKERMSLQDVETLMPHDFINPKPVSAVVKEFFGS
;
A
#
# COMPACT_ATOMS: atom_id res chain seq x y z
N MET A 1 -17.70 -58.06 -22.68
CA MET A 1 -19.02 -57.48 -22.38
C MET A 1 -18.76 -56.16 -21.67
N GLY A 2 -19.13 -55.03 -22.26
CA GLY A 2 -19.02 -53.75 -21.56
C GLY A 2 -20.14 -53.65 -20.54
N ASP A 3 -19.81 -53.39 -19.28
CA ASP A 3 -20.80 -53.20 -18.22
C ASP A 3 -21.63 -51.93 -18.48
N PHE A 4 -22.89 -52.11 -18.88
CA PHE A 4 -23.82 -51.00 -19.06
C PHE A 4 -24.43 -50.60 -17.71
N ARG A 5 -24.07 -49.41 -17.22
CA ARG A 5 -24.69 -48.83 -16.01
C ARG A 5 -25.99 -48.12 -16.36
N LYS A 6 -27.13 -48.63 -15.87
CA LYS A 6 -28.44 -47.97 -16.00
C LYS A 6 -28.49 -46.70 -15.15
N ASN A 7 -28.66 -45.53 -15.79
CA ASN A 7 -28.81 -44.24 -15.12
C ASN A 7 -30.31 -43.90 -14.94
N PHE A 8 -30.75 -43.61 -13.72
CA PHE A 8 -32.14 -43.24 -13.38
C PHE A 8 -32.34 -41.71 -13.28
N GLY A 9 -31.30 -40.92 -13.55
CA GLY A 9 -31.33 -39.47 -13.52
C GLY A 9 -32.35 -38.92 -14.52
N ARG A 10 -33.30 -38.13 -14.02
CA ARG A 10 -34.34 -37.49 -14.84
C ARG A 10 -33.91 -36.14 -15.41
N VAL A 11 -32.87 -35.53 -14.82
CA VAL A 11 -32.32 -34.25 -15.24
C VAL A 11 -31.31 -34.49 -16.37
N LYS A 12 -31.49 -33.79 -17.50
CA LYS A 12 -30.57 -33.88 -18.63
C LYS A 12 -29.24 -33.23 -18.29
N GLN A 13 -28.15 -33.97 -18.45
CA GLN A 13 -26.81 -33.42 -18.34
C GLN A 13 -26.56 -32.46 -19.51
N ILE A 14 -26.43 -31.16 -19.21
CA ILE A 14 -26.17 -30.10 -20.20
C ILE A 14 -24.68 -29.77 -20.35
N GLN A 15 -23.87 -30.18 -19.38
CA GLN A 15 -22.42 -29.97 -19.37
C GLN A 15 -21.72 -31.24 -18.87
N GLU A 16 -20.66 -31.64 -19.55
CA GLU A 16 -19.82 -32.76 -19.13
C GLU A 16 -19.03 -32.43 -17.87
N ILE A 17 -18.67 -33.45 -17.09
CA ILE A 17 -17.86 -33.26 -15.89
C ILE A 17 -16.45 -32.83 -16.35
N PRO A 18 -15.95 -31.67 -15.92
CA PRO A 18 -14.63 -31.20 -16.33
C PRO A 18 -13.52 -32.06 -15.70
N ASN A 19 -12.30 -31.93 -16.21
CA ASN A 19 -11.15 -32.57 -15.60
C ASN A 19 -10.92 -32.00 -14.18
N LEU A 20 -11.10 -32.86 -13.17
CA LEU A 20 -11.08 -32.47 -11.75
C LEU A 20 -9.69 -32.05 -11.25
N ILE A 21 -8.62 -32.43 -11.95
CA ILE A 21 -7.24 -32.08 -11.62
C ILE A 21 -6.67 -30.98 -12.53
N GLU A 22 -7.46 -30.44 -13.46
CA GLU A 22 -7.01 -29.43 -14.42
C GLU A 22 -6.46 -28.18 -13.75
N ILE A 23 -7.04 -27.78 -12.61
CA ILE A 23 -6.60 -26.59 -11.87
C ILE A 23 -5.14 -26.73 -11.43
N GLN A 24 -4.73 -27.90 -10.93
CA GLN A 24 -3.35 -28.13 -10.47
C GLN A 24 -2.38 -28.25 -11.64
N THR A 25 -2.72 -29.11 -12.61
CA THR A 25 -1.88 -29.39 -13.79
C THR A 25 -1.63 -28.12 -14.59
N ARG A 26 -2.69 -27.41 -14.98
CA ARG A 26 -2.59 -26.15 -15.72
C ARG A 26 -1.87 -25.05 -14.93
N SER A 27 -2.03 -25.02 -13.60
CA SER A 27 -1.30 -24.06 -12.76
C SER A 27 0.21 -24.34 -12.78
N TYR A 28 0.63 -25.60 -12.73
CA TYR A 28 2.03 -25.97 -12.72
C TYR A 28 2.69 -25.83 -14.10
N GLU A 29 1.96 -26.16 -15.16
CA GLU A 29 2.36 -25.88 -16.55
C GLU A 29 2.63 -24.39 -16.78
N LYS A 30 1.74 -23.52 -16.30
CA LYS A 30 1.93 -22.05 -16.36
C LYS A 30 3.16 -21.60 -15.58
N PHE A 31 3.48 -22.26 -14.47
CA PHE A 31 4.67 -21.96 -13.68
C PHE A 31 5.96 -22.35 -14.42
N LEU A 32 6.01 -23.55 -15.00
CA LEU A 32 7.20 -24.06 -15.69
C LEU A 32 7.40 -23.46 -17.07
N GLN A 33 6.32 -23.22 -17.84
CA GLN A 33 6.34 -22.88 -19.27
C GLN A 33 7.35 -23.72 -20.08
N ALA A 34 7.44 -25.02 -19.77
CA ALA A 34 8.45 -25.94 -20.30
C ALA A 34 8.36 -26.04 -21.83
N ASP A 35 7.14 -26.24 -22.35
CA ASP A 35 6.86 -26.41 -23.78
C ASP A 35 6.66 -25.10 -24.55
N VAL A 36 6.81 -23.95 -23.87
CA VAL A 36 6.66 -22.64 -24.51
C VAL A 36 8.02 -22.18 -25.05
N PRO A 37 8.12 -21.87 -26.36
CA PRO A 37 9.35 -21.32 -26.95
C PRO A 37 9.82 -20.07 -26.21
N LEU A 38 11.13 -19.90 -26.05
CA LEU A 38 11.74 -18.83 -25.26
C LEU A 38 11.15 -17.44 -25.56
N ALA A 39 10.99 -17.10 -26.85
CA ALA A 39 10.46 -15.81 -27.30
C ALA A 39 8.97 -15.58 -27.01
N LYS A 40 8.20 -16.63 -26.70
CA LYS A 40 6.75 -16.56 -26.42
C LYS A 40 6.42 -16.73 -24.94
N ARG A 41 7.41 -16.91 -24.07
CA ARG A 41 7.19 -17.05 -22.62
C ARG A 41 6.66 -15.73 -22.04
N ARG A 42 5.56 -15.83 -21.30
CA ARG A 42 4.98 -14.69 -20.57
C ARG A 42 5.75 -14.46 -19.28
N ASN A 43 5.69 -13.25 -18.73
CA ASN A 43 6.32 -12.89 -17.45
C ASN A 43 5.54 -13.45 -16.25
N ILE A 44 5.33 -14.77 -16.22
CA ILE A 44 4.65 -15.53 -15.16
C ILE A 44 5.52 -16.74 -14.77
N GLY A 45 5.29 -17.33 -13.61
CA GLY A 45 6.02 -18.52 -13.19
C GLY A 45 7.52 -18.29 -13.04
N LEU A 46 8.34 -19.24 -13.48
CA LEU A 46 9.80 -19.10 -13.46
C LEU A 46 10.30 -17.85 -14.20
N GLN A 47 9.74 -17.57 -15.39
CA GLN A 47 10.11 -16.38 -16.17
C GLN A 47 9.82 -15.09 -15.41
N GLY A 48 8.63 -15.00 -14.79
CA GLY A 48 8.24 -13.86 -13.96
C GLY A 48 9.11 -13.73 -12.70
N ALA A 49 9.45 -14.85 -12.05
CA ALA A 49 10.31 -14.87 -10.87
C ALA A 49 11.73 -14.36 -11.20
N PHE A 50 12.37 -14.85 -12.28
CA PHE A 50 13.69 -14.37 -12.68
C PHE A 50 13.67 -12.89 -13.06
N LYS A 51 12.75 -12.46 -13.92
CA LYS A 51 12.62 -11.05 -14.32
C LYS A 51 12.26 -10.10 -13.18
N SER A 52 11.71 -10.61 -12.07
CA SER A 52 11.42 -9.78 -10.91
C SER A 52 12.65 -9.45 -10.06
N VAL A 53 13.78 -10.15 -10.27
CA VAL A 53 15.00 -9.99 -9.48
C VAL A 53 16.18 -9.54 -10.35
N PHE A 54 16.23 -10.00 -11.59
CA PHE A 54 17.20 -9.55 -12.59
C PHE A 54 16.66 -8.35 -13.37
N PRO A 55 17.50 -7.38 -13.75
CA PRO A 55 18.97 -7.38 -13.63
C PRO A 55 19.47 -7.02 -12.23
N ILE A 56 20.61 -7.61 -11.84
CA ILE A 56 21.26 -7.36 -10.55
C ILE A 56 22.51 -6.52 -10.78
N SER A 57 22.45 -5.26 -10.39
CA SER A 57 23.59 -4.33 -10.48
C SER A 57 24.29 -4.16 -9.13
N ASP A 58 25.60 -3.93 -9.19
CA ASP A 58 26.41 -3.59 -8.00
C ASP A 58 26.07 -2.19 -7.46
N PHE A 59 26.52 -1.89 -6.23
CA PHE A 59 26.23 -0.60 -5.60
C PHE A 59 26.88 0.59 -6.32
N SER A 60 28.00 0.38 -7.00
CA SER A 60 28.68 1.43 -7.77
C SER A 60 28.23 1.53 -9.23
N GLY A 61 27.39 0.58 -9.68
CA GLY A 61 26.90 0.51 -11.05
C GLY A 61 28.00 0.25 -12.10
N LYS A 62 29.10 -0.39 -11.71
CA LYS A 62 30.19 -0.86 -12.58
C LYS A 62 29.83 -2.12 -13.35
N CYS A 63 28.94 -2.96 -12.82
CA CYS A 63 28.53 -4.18 -13.51
C CYS A 63 27.07 -4.54 -13.24
N SER A 64 26.50 -5.33 -14.15
CA SER A 64 25.16 -5.88 -14.01
C SER A 64 25.14 -7.33 -14.46
N LEU A 65 24.48 -8.17 -13.68
CA LEU A 65 24.19 -9.55 -14.06
C LEU A 65 22.74 -9.62 -14.55
N GLU A 66 22.57 -10.02 -15.80
CA GLU A 66 21.30 -10.08 -16.50
C GLU A 66 20.84 -11.53 -16.71
N PHE A 67 19.54 -11.74 -16.60
CA PHE A 67 18.91 -13.01 -16.93
C PHE A 67 18.50 -13.01 -18.41
N VAL A 68 18.96 -14.01 -19.17
CA VAL A 68 18.64 -14.17 -20.59
C VAL A 68 17.51 -15.17 -20.79
N SER A 69 17.67 -16.40 -20.31
CA SER A 69 16.67 -17.46 -20.45
C SER A 69 16.89 -18.62 -19.46
N TYR A 70 15.96 -19.58 -19.40
CA TYR A 70 16.14 -20.84 -18.69
C TYR A 70 15.75 -22.04 -19.54
N LYS A 71 16.35 -23.20 -19.24
CA LYS A 71 16.05 -24.50 -19.84
C LYS A 71 15.83 -25.53 -18.74
N ILE A 72 14.73 -26.25 -18.84
CA ILE A 72 14.47 -27.44 -18.01
C ILE A 72 15.02 -28.63 -18.82
N GLY A 73 15.94 -29.38 -18.24
CA GLY A 73 16.53 -30.55 -18.86
C GLY A 73 15.69 -31.80 -18.65
N ASP A 74 16.16 -32.92 -19.18
CA ASP A 74 15.47 -34.20 -19.06
C ASP A 74 15.57 -34.77 -17.64
N VAL A 75 14.53 -35.51 -17.25
CA VAL A 75 14.51 -36.23 -15.98
C VAL A 75 15.60 -37.31 -15.98
N ARG A 76 16.33 -37.42 -14.87
CA ARG A 76 17.40 -38.42 -14.73
C ARG A 76 16.86 -39.83 -14.47
N TYR A 77 15.71 -39.93 -13.81
CA TYR A 77 15.07 -41.17 -13.39
C TYR A 77 13.57 -41.07 -13.64
N ASP A 78 12.95 -42.18 -13.99
CA ASP A 78 11.51 -42.23 -14.15
C ASP A 78 10.78 -42.26 -12.79
N MET A 79 9.44 -42.14 -12.83
CA MET A 79 8.61 -42.14 -11.62
C MET A 79 8.76 -43.42 -10.79
N LYS A 80 8.90 -44.59 -11.42
CA LYS A 80 8.99 -45.88 -10.73
C LYS A 80 10.33 -46.02 -10.02
N GLU A 81 11.41 -45.61 -10.67
CA GLU A 81 12.74 -45.59 -10.08
C GLU A 81 12.83 -44.61 -8.91
N CYS A 82 12.23 -43.43 -9.02
CA CYS A 82 12.19 -42.46 -7.92
C CYS A 82 11.50 -43.03 -6.68
N ILE A 83 10.37 -43.73 -6.85
CA ILE A 83 9.65 -44.38 -5.75
C ILE A 83 10.52 -45.49 -5.12
N GLN A 84 11.08 -46.39 -5.92
CA GLN A 84 11.87 -47.52 -5.42
C GLN A 84 13.16 -47.09 -4.71
N LYS A 85 13.84 -46.06 -5.22
CA LYS A 85 15.13 -45.57 -4.70
C LYS A 85 14.98 -44.47 -3.65
N GLY A 86 13.75 -44.07 -3.28
CA GLY A 86 13.54 -43.00 -2.30
C GLY A 86 13.97 -41.61 -2.80
N MET A 87 13.94 -41.36 -4.11
CA MET A 87 14.40 -40.11 -4.74
C MET A 87 13.22 -39.19 -5.10
N THR A 88 13.51 -37.91 -5.34
CA THR A 88 12.53 -36.94 -5.85
C THR A 88 12.48 -37.00 -7.38
N TYR A 89 11.29 -37.02 -7.96
CA TYR A 89 11.10 -36.91 -9.41
C TYR A 89 11.24 -35.44 -9.82
N ALA A 90 12.38 -35.10 -10.41
CA ALA A 90 12.76 -33.74 -10.72
C ALA A 90 13.60 -33.65 -12.00
N ALA A 91 13.60 -32.46 -12.61
CA ALA A 91 14.42 -32.13 -13.76
C ALA A 91 15.50 -31.09 -13.40
N PRO A 92 16.70 -31.16 -13.98
CA PRO A 92 17.74 -30.15 -13.80
C PRO A 92 17.30 -28.84 -14.47
N LEU A 93 17.34 -27.73 -13.72
CA LEU A 93 17.10 -26.40 -14.25
C LEU A 93 18.45 -25.75 -14.57
N LYS A 94 18.57 -25.17 -15.77
CA LYS A 94 19.71 -24.35 -16.15
C LYS A 94 19.25 -22.95 -16.53
N ILE A 95 20.07 -21.95 -16.22
CA ILE A 95 19.83 -20.56 -16.62
C ILE A 95 20.97 -20.05 -17.47
N LEU A 96 20.64 -19.24 -18.47
CA LEU A 96 21.58 -18.47 -19.25
C LEU A 96 21.60 -17.05 -18.69
N VAL A 97 22.78 -16.63 -18.25
CA VAL A 97 22.99 -15.31 -17.65
C VAL A 97 24.13 -14.60 -18.35
N ARG A 98 24.08 -13.27 -18.28
CA ARG A 98 25.05 -12.39 -18.91
C ARG A 98 25.57 -11.39 -17.88
N LEU A 99 26.88 -11.37 -17.66
CA LEU A 99 27.55 -10.31 -16.91
C LEU A 99 27.96 -9.21 -17.88
N VAL A 100 27.46 -8.01 -17.65
CA VAL A 100 27.79 -6.79 -18.38
C VAL A 100 28.66 -5.92 -17.49
N VAL A 101 29.85 -5.56 -17.96
CA VAL A 101 30.77 -4.65 -17.25
C VAL A 101 30.76 -3.31 -17.98
N PHE A 102 30.54 -2.24 -17.22
CA PHE A 102 30.48 -0.87 -17.74
C PHE A 102 31.81 -0.16 -17.57
N ASP A 103 32.13 0.74 -18.50
CA ASP A 103 33.27 1.64 -18.41
C ASP A 103 32.90 2.88 -17.59
N THR A 104 33.51 3.04 -16.41
CA THR A 104 33.28 4.18 -15.51
C THR A 104 34.25 5.34 -15.73
N ASP A 105 35.31 5.17 -16.52
CA ASP A 105 36.39 6.16 -16.64
C ASP A 105 36.09 7.26 -17.68
N ARG A 106 35.13 7.02 -18.59
CA ARG A 106 34.73 8.01 -19.62
C ARG A 106 33.72 9.08 -19.15
N LEU A 107 33.25 9.02 -17.91
CA LEU A 107 32.32 10.03 -17.35
C LEU A 107 33.04 11.23 -16.72
N ALA A 108 34.37 11.19 -16.61
CA ALA A 108 35.18 12.24 -15.99
C ALA A 108 35.65 13.35 -16.96
N ASP A 109 35.58 13.13 -18.29
CA ASP A 109 35.89 14.17 -19.28
C ASP A 109 34.61 14.90 -19.72
N GLY A 110 34.48 16.13 -19.24
CA GLY A 110 33.23 16.89 -19.20
C GLY A 110 32.63 17.28 -20.56
N LYS A 111 31.31 17.08 -20.66
CA LYS A 111 30.31 18.09 -21.05
C LYS A 111 28.92 17.55 -20.72
N ILE A 112 28.26 18.21 -19.78
CA ILE A 112 26.93 17.89 -19.27
C ILE A 112 25.90 18.21 -20.35
N ASN A 113 25.26 17.18 -20.91
CA ASN A 113 23.91 17.29 -21.50
C ASN A 113 22.98 16.40 -20.67
N ARG A 114 22.11 17.04 -19.90
CA ARG A 114 21.23 16.45 -18.87
C ARG A 114 19.94 15.82 -19.42
N GLU A 115 19.92 15.34 -20.66
CA GLU A 115 18.67 14.89 -21.31
C GLU A 115 18.73 13.52 -22.01
N ALA A 116 19.80 12.75 -21.86
CA ALA A 116 19.85 11.37 -22.35
C ALA A 116 19.97 10.40 -21.18
N ALA A 117 18.88 9.70 -20.87
CA ALA A 117 18.92 8.53 -20.01
C ALA A 117 19.87 7.48 -20.62
N GLU A 118 20.96 7.24 -19.90
CA GLU A 118 21.41 5.90 -19.51
C GLU A 118 21.74 4.87 -20.60
N THR A 119 22.78 5.08 -21.38
CA THR A 119 23.60 3.95 -21.86
C THR A 119 25.02 4.12 -21.39
N LYS A 120 25.33 3.53 -20.24
CA LYS A 120 26.72 3.36 -19.79
C LYS A 120 27.46 2.56 -20.86
N PRO A 121 28.60 3.05 -21.39
CA PRO A 121 29.35 2.31 -22.41
C PRO A 121 29.75 0.94 -21.86
N ILE A 122 29.37 -0.11 -22.59
CA ILE A 122 29.68 -1.49 -22.21
C ILE A 122 31.14 -1.77 -22.57
N ARG A 123 31.93 -2.19 -21.58
CA ARG A 123 33.33 -2.58 -21.75
C ARG A 123 33.46 -4.06 -22.11
N ASP A 124 32.72 -4.92 -21.42
CA ASP A 124 32.81 -6.37 -21.60
C ASP A 124 31.46 -7.06 -21.35
N ILE A 125 31.23 -8.17 -22.05
CA ILE A 125 30.03 -9.00 -21.94
C ILE A 125 30.46 -10.47 -21.85
N LYS A 126 30.14 -11.12 -20.73
CA LYS A 126 30.41 -12.54 -20.50
C LYS A 126 29.09 -13.28 -20.31
N GLU A 127 28.77 -14.19 -21.23
CA GLU A 127 27.54 -15.00 -21.19
C GLU A 127 27.84 -16.45 -20.85
N GLN A 128 27.07 -17.06 -19.95
CA GLN A 128 27.30 -18.43 -19.49
C GLN A 128 26.00 -19.15 -19.11
N GLU A 129 25.90 -20.43 -19.51
CA GLU A 129 24.88 -21.36 -19.00
C GLU A 129 25.31 -21.95 -17.65
N ILE A 130 24.47 -21.83 -16.64
CA ILE A 130 24.74 -22.26 -15.27
C ILE A 130 23.66 -23.23 -14.80
N TYR A 131 24.07 -24.32 -14.16
CA TYR A 131 23.16 -25.21 -13.46
C TYR A 131 22.56 -24.52 -12.22
N PHE A 132 21.23 -24.49 -12.16
CA PHE A 132 20.45 -23.76 -11.17
C PHE A 132 19.56 -24.67 -10.33
N GLY A 133 20.12 -25.83 -9.93
CA GLY A 133 19.41 -26.81 -9.10
C GLY A 133 18.42 -27.66 -9.89
N GLU A 134 17.51 -28.31 -9.15
CA GLU A 134 16.49 -29.20 -9.71
C GLU A 134 15.11 -28.69 -9.34
N ILE A 135 14.15 -28.90 -10.24
CA ILE A 135 12.75 -28.56 -10.03
C ILE A 135 11.92 -29.85 -10.04
N PRO A 136 11.18 -30.15 -8.96
CA PRO A 136 10.27 -31.30 -8.95
C PRO A 136 9.27 -31.20 -10.10
N LEU A 137 8.95 -32.32 -10.75
CA LEU A 137 7.96 -32.35 -11.81
C LEU A 137 6.64 -32.94 -11.31
N MET A 138 5.55 -32.42 -11.85
CA MET A 138 4.21 -32.93 -11.58
C MET A 138 3.96 -34.17 -12.44
N THR A 139 3.36 -35.20 -11.86
CA THR A 139 2.90 -36.40 -12.57
C THR A 139 1.63 -36.12 -13.37
N GLU A 140 1.24 -37.04 -14.25
CA GLU A 140 -0.01 -36.96 -15.00
C GLU A 140 -1.26 -36.89 -14.10
N ASN A 141 -1.15 -37.38 -12.86
CA ASN A 141 -2.24 -37.38 -11.88
C ASN A 141 -2.30 -36.10 -11.02
N GLY A 142 -1.42 -35.12 -11.27
CA GLY A 142 -1.37 -33.89 -10.49
C GLY A 142 -0.63 -34.03 -9.15
N THR A 143 0.20 -35.05 -9.00
CA THR A 143 0.97 -35.35 -7.78
C THR A 143 2.47 -35.05 -7.98
N PHE A 144 3.25 -35.14 -6.91
CA PHE A 144 4.72 -35.00 -6.92
C PHE A 144 5.34 -36.18 -6.19
N ILE A 145 6.46 -36.71 -6.69
CA ILE A 145 7.23 -37.73 -5.97
C ILE A 145 8.39 -37.03 -5.26
N VAL A 146 8.37 -37.01 -3.93
CA VAL A 146 9.38 -36.36 -3.08
C VAL A 146 9.93 -37.41 -2.12
N ASN A 147 11.23 -37.65 -2.18
CA ASN A 147 11.90 -38.70 -1.41
C ASN A 147 11.19 -40.07 -1.52
N GLY A 148 10.80 -40.45 -2.74
CA GLY A 148 10.10 -41.69 -3.08
C GLY A 148 8.63 -41.77 -2.67
N SER A 149 8.09 -40.75 -2.00
CA SER A 149 6.69 -40.70 -1.59
C SER A 149 5.88 -39.79 -2.50
N GLU A 150 4.68 -40.23 -2.88
CA GLU A 150 3.75 -39.42 -3.65
C GLU A 150 3.04 -38.40 -2.75
N ARG A 151 3.02 -37.13 -3.18
CA ARG A 151 2.49 -35.98 -2.44
C ARG A 151 1.61 -35.13 -3.32
N VAL A 152 0.67 -34.43 -2.70
CA VAL A 152 -0.20 -33.45 -3.37
C VAL A 152 -0.06 -32.10 -2.68
N ILE A 153 0.09 -31.05 -3.48
CA ILE A 153 0.04 -29.68 -2.98
C ILE A 153 -1.40 -29.18 -3.10
N VAL A 154 -2.00 -28.86 -1.96
CA VAL A 154 -3.39 -28.38 -1.90
C VAL A 154 -3.45 -26.90 -2.23
N SER A 155 -4.42 -26.50 -3.05
CA SER A 155 -4.69 -25.08 -3.29
C SER A 155 -5.09 -24.38 -2.00
N GLN A 156 -4.55 -23.18 -1.77
CA GLN A 156 -4.81 -22.42 -0.57
C GLN A 156 -5.83 -21.32 -0.82
N LEU A 157 -6.76 -21.14 0.11
CA LEU A 157 -7.69 -20.02 0.08
C LEU A 157 -7.12 -18.82 0.84
N HIS A 158 -6.69 -17.80 0.10
CA HIS A 158 -6.09 -16.58 0.65
C HIS A 158 -7.08 -15.42 0.59
N ARG A 159 -6.80 -14.35 1.34
CA ARG A 159 -7.52 -13.08 1.13
C ARG A 159 -7.10 -12.50 -0.23
N SER A 160 -8.08 -12.03 -1.00
CA SER A 160 -7.80 -11.34 -2.25
C SER A 160 -7.11 -9.99 -1.97
N PRO A 161 -6.31 -9.44 -2.91
CA PRO A 161 -5.78 -8.10 -2.77
C PRO A 161 -6.89 -7.05 -2.71
N GLY A 162 -6.60 -5.91 -2.12
CA GLY A 162 -7.54 -4.79 -1.97
C GLY A 162 -7.53 -4.21 -0.55
N ILE A 163 -8.51 -3.37 -0.27
CA ILE A 163 -8.74 -2.78 1.05
C ILE A 163 -9.97 -3.40 1.70
N PHE A 164 -9.90 -3.63 3.01
CA PHE A 164 -10.96 -4.22 3.82
C PHE A 164 -11.18 -3.40 5.07
N PHE A 165 -12.42 -3.14 5.43
CA PHE A 165 -12.82 -2.47 6.65
C PHE A 165 -13.55 -3.43 7.57
N ASP A 166 -13.23 -3.42 8.86
CA ASP A 166 -13.81 -4.35 9.83
C ASP A 166 -13.89 -3.69 11.21
N HIS A 167 -14.63 -4.30 12.13
CA HIS A 167 -14.59 -3.95 13.55
C HIS A 167 -14.41 -5.19 14.42
N ASP A 168 -13.85 -5.02 15.60
CA ASP A 168 -13.55 -6.10 16.54
C ASP A 168 -14.77 -6.78 17.20
N LYS A 169 -15.98 -6.43 16.76
CA LYS A 169 -17.28 -6.83 17.33
C LYS A 169 -17.37 -6.58 18.85
N GLY A 170 -16.69 -5.54 19.35
CA GLY A 170 -16.71 -5.14 20.75
C GLY A 170 -15.94 -6.09 21.68
N LYS A 171 -15.05 -6.91 21.14
CA LYS A 171 -14.30 -7.93 21.90
C LYS A 171 -13.08 -7.36 22.62
N THR A 172 -12.51 -6.26 22.15
CA THR A 172 -11.23 -5.75 22.65
C THR A 172 -11.40 -4.89 23.89
N VAL A 173 -12.45 -4.08 23.94
CA VAL A 173 -12.71 -3.16 25.07
C VAL A 173 -13.85 -3.72 25.91
N ALA A 174 -13.66 -3.81 27.22
CA ALA A 174 -14.68 -4.32 28.16
C ALA A 174 -16.00 -3.52 28.13
N SER A 175 -15.97 -2.26 27.70
CA SER A 175 -17.16 -1.43 27.51
C SER A 175 -18.04 -1.87 26.34
N GLY A 176 -17.57 -2.79 25.49
CA GLY A 176 -18.24 -3.17 24.25
C GLY A 176 -18.09 -2.17 23.11
N LYS A 177 -17.28 -1.10 23.29
CA LYS A 177 -16.96 -0.13 22.25
C LYS A 177 -16.32 -0.85 21.05
N LEU A 178 -16.87 -0.60 19.87
CA LEU A 178 -16.36 -1.15 18.61
C LEU A 178 -15.04 -0.45 18.25
N ILE A 179 -14.01 -1.25 17.99
CA ILE A 179 -12.75 -0.78 17.40
C ILE A 179 -12.79 -1.05 15.91
N TYR A 180 -12.81 0.02 15.12
CA TYR A 180 -12.78 -0.07 13.66
C TYR A 180 -11.34 -0.13 13.14
N SER A 181 -11.15 -0.85 12.05
CA SER A 181 -9.87 -1.00 11.37
C SER A 181 -10.05 -1.07 9.86
N ALA A 182 -9.00 -0.72 9.13
CA ALA A 182 -8.87 -0.93 7.71
C ALA A 182 -7.55 -1.66 7.41
N ARG A 183 -7.55 -2.53 6.40
CA ARG A 183 -6.36 -3.29 5.99
C ARG A 183 -6.22 -3.27 4.48
N VAL A 184 -5.09 -2.79 3.99
CA VAL A 184 -4.68 -2.90 2.59
C VAL A 184 -3.79 -4.13 2.43
N ILE A 185 -4.25 -5.06 1.59
CA ILE A 185 -3.56 -6.32 1.27
C ILE A 185 -3.10 -6.23 -0.19
N PRO A 186 -1.78 -6.15 -0.45
CA PRO A 186 -1.28 -6.26 -1.81
C PRO A 186 -1.18 -7.72 -2.27
N ILE A 187 -1.03 -7.94 -3.58
CA ILE A 187 -0.60 -9.25 -4.09
C ILE A 187 0.88 -9.49 -3.77
N ARG A 188 1.69 -8.44 -3.79
CA ARG A 188 3.12 -8.41 -3.44
C ARG A 188 3.45 -7.07 -2.77
N GLY A 189 4.24 -7.10 -1.71
CA GLY A 189 4.67 -5.90 -0.98
C GLY A 189 4.16 -5.85 0.46
N SER A 190 4.40 -4.72 1.12
CA SER A 190 4.11 -4.55 2.55
C SER A 190 2.62 -4.37 2.83
N TRP A 191 2.13 -4.96 3.92
CA TRP A 191 0.74 -4.76 4.36
C TRP A 191 0.60 -3.45 5.12
N LEU A 192 -0.51 -2.74 4.92
CA LEU A 192 -0.85 -1.52 5.64
C LEU A 192 -2.11 -1.73 6.47
N ASP A 193 -1.99 -1.64 7.79
CA ASP A 193 -3.09 -1.74 8.74
C ASP A 193 -3.35 -0.37 9.36
N LEU A 194 -4.60 0.08 9.33
CA LEU A 194 -5.11 1.27 10.03
C LEU A 194 -6.06 0.80 11.13
N GLU A 195 -5.92 1.31 12.34
CA GLU A 195 -6.76 0.88 13.47
C GLU A 195 -6.99 2.01 14.46
N PHE A 196 -8.23 2.12 14.94
CA PHE A 196 -8.51 2.93 16.12
C PHE A 196 -8.04 2.20 17.39
N ASP A 197 -7.81 2.96 18.45
CA ASP A 197 -7.72 2.40 19.80
C ASP A 197 -8.97 2.73 20.63
N SER A 198 -8.95 2.35 21.92
CA SER A 198 -10.07 2.64 22.83
C SER A 198 -10.30 4.13 23.08
N LYS A 199 -9.29 4.98 22.84
CA LYS A 199 -9.30 6.43 23.02
C LYS A 199 -9.59 7.18 21.71
N ASP A 200 -10.03 6.49 20.66
CA ASP A 200 -10.30 7.05 19.34
C ASP A 200 -9.11 7.70 18.63
N LEU A 201 -7.90 7.30 19.03
CA LEU A 201 -6.67 7.67 18.34
C LEU A 201 -6.44 6.71 17.17
N LEU A 202 -6.00 7.26 16.04
CA LEU A 202 -5.83 6.50 14.83
C LEU A 202 -4.36 6.13 14.63
N TYR A 203 -4.11 4.82 14.56
CA TYR A 203 -2.79 4.25 14.39
C TYR A 203 -2.63 3.55 13.04
N VAL A 204 -1.37 3.42 12.63
CA VAL A 204 -0.96 2.62 11.48
C VAL A 204 0.08 1.58 11.90
N ARG A 205 0.01 0.40 11.28
CA ARG A 205 1.05 -0.64 11.32
C ARG A 205 1.42 -1.04 9.89
N ILE A 206 2.71 -1.21 9.66
CA ILE A 206 3.24 -1.74 8.41
C ILE A 206 3.80 -3.14 8.70
N ASP A 207 3.41 -4.14 7.91
CA ASP A 207 3.81 -5.55 8.07
C ASP A 207 3.59 -6.11 9.49
N ARG A 208 2.49 -5.70 10.14
CA ARG A 208 2.13 -6.08 11.53
C ARG A 208 3.22 -5.76 12.56
N ARG A 209 4.08 -4.77 12.28
CA ARG A 209 5.08 -4.24 13.22
C ARG A 209 4.41 -3.32 14.25
N ARG A 210 5.24 -2.66 15.08
CA ARG A 210 4.78 -1.76 16.16
C ARG A 210 3.92 -0.62 15.59
N LYS A 211 2.80 -0.33 16.25
CA LYS A 211 1.88 0.76 15.87
C LYS A 211 2.49 2.14 16.05
N MET A 212 2.19 3.06 15.14
CA MET A 212 2.57 4.48 15.18
C MET A 212 1.37 5.36 14.82
N PRO A 213 1.31 6.62 15.29
CA PRO A 213 0.25 7.56 14.89
C PRO A 213 0.12 7.61 13.36
N VAL A 214 -1.13 7.57 12.84
CA VAL A 214 -1.36 7.59 11.39
C VAL A 214 -0.82 8.87 10.73
N THR A 215 -0.79 9.96 11.48
CA THR A 215 -0.29 11.26 11.04
C THR A 215 1.17 11.23 10.62
N ILE A 216 2.00 10.34 11.21
CA ILE A 216 3.39 10.14 10.80
C ILE A 216 3.43 9.60 9.37
N LEU A 217 2.57 8.63 9.02
CA LEU A 217 2.50 8.15 7.64
C LEU A 217 2.03 9.28 6.71
N LEU A 218 0.99 10.02 7.09
CA LEU A 218 0.48 11.13 6.27
C LEU A 218 1.56 12.20 6.03
N LYS A 219 2.33 12.57 7.05
CA LYS A 219 3.47 13.50 6.93
C LYS A 219 4.60 12.93 6.07
N ALA A 220 4.92 11.64 6.22
CA ALA A 220 5.92 10.98 5.37
C ALA A 220 5.54 10.97 3.89
N MET A 221 4.24 11.05 3.57
CA MET A 221 3.74 11.22 2.20
C MET A 221 3.81 12.67 1.67
N GLY A 222 4.41 13.59 2.43
CA GLY A 222 4.59 14.99 2.06
C GLY A 222 3.44 15.92 2.47
N ASN A 223 2.48 15.44 3.27
CA ASN A 223 1.35 16.26 3.72
C ASN A 223 1.73 17.09 4.96
N SER A 224 1.54 18.41 4.91
CA SER A 224 1.72 19.28 6.08
C SER A 224 0.58 19.12 7.09
N THR A 225 0.79 19.54 8.34
CA THR A 225 -0.26 19.55 9.37
C THR A 225 -1.49 20.36 8.92
N GLU A 226 -1.28 21.53 8.31
CA GLU A 226 -2.35 22.34 7.72
C GLU A 226 -3.13 21.57 6.65
N PHE A 227 -2.45 20.89 5.72
CA PHE A 227 -3.12 20.09 4.70
C PHE A 227 -3.95 18.96 5.33
N ILE A 228 -3.38 18.24 6.30
CA ILE A 228 -4.04 17.13 6.99
C ILE A 228 -5.33 17.64 7.64
N LEU A 229 -5.27 18.75 8.39
CA LEU A 229 -6.45 19.31 9.03
C LEU A 229 -7.51 19.75 8.01
N ASN A 230 -7.10 20.49 6.98
CA ASN A 230 -8.00 20.97 5.93
C ASN A 230 -8.61 19.84 5.08
N TYR A 231 -8.00 18.66 5.05
CA TYR A 231 -8.53 17.49 4.36
C TYR A 231 -9.58 16.73 5.19
N PHE A 232 -9.35 16.56 6.49
CA PHE A 232 -10.23 15.75 7.35
C PHE A 232 -11.35 16.53 8.04
N TYR A 233 -11.21 17.85 8.16
CA TYR A 233 -12.16 18.73 8.84
C TYR A 233 -12.79 19.75 7.89
N ASN A 234 -14.03 20.14 8.19
CA ASN A 234 -14.61 21.33 7.59
C ASN A 234 -13.94 22.56 8.18
N ILE A 235 -13.64 23.54 7.34
CA ILE A 235 -12.94 24.75 7.75
C ILE A 235 -13.92 25.91 7.85
N GLU A 236 -13.97 26.51 9.03
CA GLU A 236 -14.76 27.70 9.32
C GLU A 236 -13.89 28.93 9.07
N LYS A 237 -14.38 29.85 8.23
CA LYS A 237 -13.69 31.09 7.93
C LYS A 237 -14.32 32.25 8.69
N ILE A 238 -13.46 32.98 9.37
CA ILE A 238 -13.85 34.08 10.24
C ILE A 238 -13.17 35.35 9.77
N THR A 239 -13.98 36.33 9.38
CA THR A 239 -13.50 37.64 8.93
C THR A 239 -13.55 38.64 10.08
N LEU A 240 -12.44 39.36 10.26
CA LEU A 240 -12.29 40.42 11.27
C LEU A 240 -12.53 41.79 10.60
N GLU A 241 -13.56 42.52 11.03
CA GLU A 241 -13.88 43.86 10.54
C GLU A 241 -14.07 44.83 11.72
N GLY A 242 -12.98 45.51 12.10
CA GLY A 242 -12.97 46.35 13.30
C GLY A 242 -13.18 45.50 14.55
N GLU A 243 -14.09 45.91 15.43
CA GLU A 243 -14.45 45.17 16.64
C GLU A 243 -15.41 43.98 16.38
N LYS A 244 -15.96 43.87 15.16
CA LYS A 244 -16.95 42.82 14.83
C LYS A 244 -16.31 41.67 14.09
N VAL A 245 -16.74 40.48 14.47
CA VAL A 245 -16.28 39.22 13.92
C VAL A 245 -17.43 38.53 13.20
N TYR A 246 -17.18 37.98 12.01
CA TYR A 246 -18.21 37.38 11.18
C TYR A 246 -17.81 35.99 10.67
N PHE A 247 -18.75 35.04 10.72
CA PHE A 247 -18.65 33.81 9.93
C PHE A 247 -19.04 34.07 8.48
N ALA A 248 -18.27 33.51 7.54
CA ALA A 248 -18.71 33.38 6.16
C ALA A 248 -19.82 32.31 6.07
N VAL A 249 -20.94 32.64 5.41
CA VAL A 249 -22.01 31.68 5.15
C VAL A 249 -21.71 30.92 3.86
N ASP A 250 -21.17 29.72 4.02
CA ASP A 250 -20.99 28.74 2.95
C ASP A 250 -21.34 27.32 3.45
N GLU A 251 -21.14 26.31 2.60
CA GLU A 251 -21.46 24.92 2.92
C GLU A 251 -20.73 24.36 4.16
N SER A 252 -19.61 24.99 4.59
CA SER A 252 -18.84 24.58 5.78
C SER A 252 -19.60 24.76 7.10
N LEU A 253 -20.63 25.62 7.13
CA LEU A 253 -21.48 25.82 8.31
C LEU A 253 -22.49 24.70 8.53
N SER A 254 -22.54 23.70 7.64
CA SER A 254 -23.47 22.57 7.77
C SER A 254 -23.16 21.78 9.03
N GLY A 255 -24.13 21.71 9.95
CA GLY A 255 -24.00 21.03 11.24
C GLY A 255 -23.68 21.98 12.40
N GLN A 256 -23.42 23.26 12.15
CA GLN A 256 -23.10 24.21 13.23
C GLN A 256 -24.33 24.77 13.90
N LYS A 257 -24.21 25.17 15.17
CA LYS A 257 -25.26 25.93 15.87
C LYS A 257 -25.18 27.39 15.41
N ALA A 258 -26.33 27.98 15.08
CA ALA A 258 -26.38 29.40 14.73
C ALA A 258 -25.91 30.26 15.93
N PRO A 259 -24.90 31.13 15.78
CA PRO A 259 -24.36 31.95 16.88
C PRO A 259 -25.34 33.04 17.33
N GLU A 260 -26.19 33.51 16.42
CA GLU A 260 -27.26 34.47 16.65
C GLU A 260 -28.52 34.10 15.84
N ASP A 261 -29.59 34.88 16.01
CA ASP A 261 -30.78 34.75 15.18
C ASP A 261 -30.46 35.21 13.75
N ILE A 262 -30.44 34.27 12.81
CA ILE A 262 -30.20 34.54 11.39
C ILE A 262 -31.52 34.94 10.76
N LYS A 263 -31.57 36.17 10.25
CA LYS A 263 -32.75 36.75 9.61
C LYS A 263 -32.60 36.87 8.10
N ASP A 264 -33.73 36.84 7.40
CA ASP A 264 -33.78 37.18 5.97
C ASP A 264 -33.56 38.70 5.81
N PRO A 265 -32.55 39.14 5.03
CA PRO A 265 -32.29 40.56 4.79
C PRO A 265 -33.46 41.30 4.13
N LYS A 266 -34.38 40.59 3.45
CA LYS A 266 -35.50 41.16 2.71
C LYS A 266 -36.79 41.21 3.51
N SER A 267 -37.07 40.21 4.36
CA SER A 267 -38.33 40.10 5.10
C SER A 267 -38.20 40.35 6.61
N ASP A 268 -36.98 40.45 7.15
CA ASP A 268 -36.66 40.50 8.59
C ASP A 268 -37.21 39.29 9.39
N GLU A 269 -37.65 38.23 8.70
CA GLU A 269 -38.09 36.99 9.33
C GLU A 269 -36.90 36.15 9.79
N VAL A 270 -37.00 35.54 10.97
CA VAL A 270 -35.97 34.67 11.53
C VAL A 270 -35.98 33.32 10.80
N ILE A 271 -34.95 33.06 9.99
CA ILE A 271 -34.73 31.81 9.27
C ILE A 271 -34.24 30.73 10.24
N ALA A 272 -33.27 31.07 11.09
CA ALA A 272 -32.70 30.17 12.09
C ALA A 272 -32.51 30.91 13.42
N LYS A 273 -33.02 30.35 14.52
CA LYS A 273 -32.82 30.89 15.87
C LYS A 273 -31.42 30.58 16.39
N LYS A 274 -30.88 31.43 17.25
CA LYS A 274 -29.65 31.20 18.03
C LYS A 274 -29.67 29.81 18.67
N GLY A 275 -28.56 29.10 18.54
CA GLY A 275 -28.35 27.75 19.07
C GLY A 275 -28.92 26.62 18.20
N ARG A 276 -29.68 26.91 17.14
CA ARG A 276 -30.26 25.88 16.26
C ARG A 276 -29.20 25.32 15.30
N LYS A 277 -29.12 23.98 15.17
CA LYS A 277 -28.22 23.29 14.24
C LYS A 277 -28.60 23.59 12.77
N LEU A 278 -27.65 24.09 12.00
CA LEU A 278 -27.75 24.44 10.58
C LEU A 278 -27.65 23.17 9.73
N THR A 279 -28.75 22.43 9.63
CA THR A 279 -28.84 21.28 8.71
C THR A 279 -28.70 21.73 7.26
N LYS A 280 -28.23 20.86 6.34
CA LYS A 280 -28.09 21.18 4.91
C LYS A 280 -29.32 21.89 4.29
N PRO A 281 -30.57 21.47 4.55
CA PRO A 281 -31.75 22.18 4.04
C PRO A 281 -31.92 23.59 4.63
N LEU A 282 -31.60 23.78 5.91
CA LEU A 282 -31.71 25.07 6.59
C LEU A 282 -30.62 26.03 6.13
N LEU A 283 -29.38 25.56 5.99
CA LEU A 283 -28.26 26.33 5.47
C LEU A 283 -28.52 26.80 4.03
N LYS A 284 -29.09 25.92 3.20
CA LYS A 284 -29.50 26.30 1.84
C LYS A 284 -30.52 27.44 1.83
N LYS A 285 -31.51 27.43 2.75
CA LYS A 285 -32.45 28.55 2.89
C LYS A 285 -31.75 29.85 3.29
N VAL A 286 -30.76 29.79 4.19
CA VAL A 286 -29.98 30.96 4.61
C VAL A 286 -29.16 31.53 3.43
N MET A 287 -28.54 30.65 2.64
CA MET A 287 -27.79 31.05 1.43
C MET A 287 -28.72 31.63 0.35
N ASP A 288 -29.88 31.01 0.11
CA ASP A 288 -30.88 31.46 -0.88
C ASP A 288 -31.51 32.81 -0.49
N ALA A 289 -31.60 33.10 0.81
CA ALA A 289 -32.01 34.42 1.33
C ALA A 289 -30.94 35.52 1.11
N GLY A 290 -29.73 35.15 0.67
CA GLY A 290 -28.64 36.07 0.38
C GLY A 290 -27.85 36.52 1.61
N VAL A 291 -27.97 35.81 2.73
CA VAL A 291 -27.14 36.06 3.92
C VAL A 291 -25.72 35.59 3.62
N LYS A 292 -24.78 36.53 3.54
CA LYS A 292 -23.36 36.23 3.24
C LYS A 292 -22.51 36.03 4.49
N ARG A 293 -22.91 36.63 5.60
CA ARG A 293 -22.16 36.64 6.85
C ARG A 293 -23.07 36.71 8.05
N VAL A 294 -22.64 36.11 9.16
CA VAL A 294 -23.35 36.11 10.45
C VAL A 294 -22.40 36.61 11.54
N ALA A 295 -22.85 37.54 12.38
CA ALA A 295 -21.99 38.08 13.44
C ALA A 295 -21.82 37.06 14.57
N ILE A 296 -20.64 37.05 15.19
CA ILE A 296 -20.31 36.15 16.29
C ILE A 296 -19.77 36.90 17.49
N GLN A 297 -19.96 36.31 18.66
CA GLN A 297 -19.40 36.82 19.91
C GLN A 297 -18.03 36.19 20.14
N GLU A 298 -17.16 36.92 20.82
CA GLU A 298 -15.82 36.45 21.20
C GLU A 298 -15.88 35.17 22.06
N ALA A 299 -16.90 35.06 22.91
CA ALA A 299 -17.14 33.86 23.71
C ALA A 299 -17.33 32.59 22.87
N ASP A 300 -17.88 32.71 21.65
CA ASP A 300 -18.10 31.57 20.74
C ASP A 300 -16.81 31.10 20.05
N LEU A 301 -15.72 31.88 20.16
CA LEU A 301 -14.41 31.59 19.57
C LEU A 301 -13.46 30.88 20.53
N THR A 302 -13.79 30.91 21.83
CA THR A 302 -12.96 30.31 22.88
C THR A 302 -12.91 28.79 22.69
N GLY A 303 -11.69 28.23 22.68
CA GLY A 303 -11.47 26.79 22.48
C GLY A 303 -11.56 26.31 21.03
N LYS A 304 -11.80 27.21 20.05
CA LYS A 304 -11.67 26.86 18.64
C LYS A 304 -10.20 26.69 18.27
N VAL A 305 -9.95 25.74 17.38
CA VAL A 305 -8.60 25.31 16.98
C VAL A 305 -8.29 25.81 15.58
N LEU A 306 -7.12 26.40 15.40
CA LEU A 306 -6.68 26.96 14.13
C LEU A 306 -6.37 25.87 13.10
N SER A 307 -6.82 26.07 11.86
CA SER A 307 -6.57 25.12 10.77
C SER A 307 -5.30 25.41 9.97
N SER A 308 -4.73 26.61 10.11
CA SER A 308 -3.52 27.07 9.43
C SER A 308 -2.71 27.99 10.35
N ASP A 309 -1.42 28.18 10.04
CA ASP A 309 -0.60 29.18 10.71
C ASP A 309 -1.15 30.59 10.42
N VAL A 310 -1.18 31.43 11.45
CA VAL A 310 -1.61 32.83 11.35
C VAL A 310 -0.36 33.70 11.36
N HIS A 311 -0.12 34.42 10.27
CA HIS A 311 1.04 35.29 10.12
C HIS A 311 0.68 36.75 10.36
N ASP A 312 1.61 37.50 10.93
CA ASP A 312 1.56 38.96 10.98
C ASP A 312 1.68 39.50 9.54
N PRO A 313 0.67 40.23 9.02
CA PRO A 313 0.71 40.76 7.66
C PRO A 313 1.87 41.73 7.38
N SER A 314 2.44 42.33 8.43
CA SER A 314 3.52 43.32 8.32
C SER A 314 4.91 42.69 8.41
N THR A 315 5.11 41.73 9.31
CA THR A 315 6.43 41.11 9.57
C THR A 315 6.59 39.73 8.94
N GLY A 316 5.49 39.04 8.65
CA GLY A 316 5.49 37.64 8.20
C GLY A 316 5.73 36.61 9.32
N GLU A 317 5.95 37.06 10.55
CA GLU A 317 6.16 36.18 11.71
C GLU A 317 4.88 35.41 12.06
N ILE A 318 5.02 34.18 12.56
CA ILE A 318 3.90 33.36 12.99
C ILE A 318 3.38 33.89 14.33
N LEU A 319 2.16 34.41 14.35
CA LEU A 319 1.45 34.86 15.55
C LEU A 319 0.85 33.67 16.32
N PHE A 320 0.19 32.77 15.59
CA PHE A 320 -0.45 31.58 16.14
C PHE A 320 -0.18 30.38 15.24
N ARG A 321 0.10 29.22 15.83
CA ARG A 321 0.41 28.01 15.07
C ARG A 321 -0.84 27.21 14.74
N CYS A 322 -0.78 26.51 13.62
CA CYS A 322 -1.74 25.50 13.21
C CYS A 322 -1.90 24.41 14.29
N ASN A 323 -3.13 23.92 14.46
CA ASN A 323 -3.50 22.90 15.46
C ASN A 323 -3.46 23.36 16.93
N GLU A 324 -3.19 24.65 17.20
CA GLU A 324 -3.31 25.24 18.53
C GLU A 324 -4.70 25.88 18.73
N GLU A 325 -5.16 25.89 19.98
CA GLU A 325 -6.35 26.64 20.36
C GLU A 325 -6.05 28.14 20.34
N LEU A 326 -7.02 28.95 19.91
CA LEU A 326 -6.86 30.40 19.93
C LEU A 326 -6.69 30.86 21.40
N PRO A 327 -5.61 31.58 21.74
CA PRO A 327 -5.43 32.13 23.08
C PRO A 327 -6.59 33.07 23.46
N LEU A 328 -6.83 33.25 24.76
CA LEU A 328 -7.90 34.13 25.26
C LEU A 328 -7.78 35.58 24.75
N ASN A 329 -6.55 36.07 24.56
CA ASN A 329 -6.25 37.39 23.99
C ASN A 329 -5.94 37.33 22.48
N GLY A 330 -6.17 36.18 21.84
CA GLY A 330 -5.76 35.94 20.45
C GLY A 330 -6.49 36.82 19.44
N LEU A 331 -7.74 37.17 19.70
CA LEU A 331 -8.54 38.05 18.85
C LEU A 331 -8.05 39.50 18.89
N GLU A 332 -7.79 40.03 20.08
CA GLU A 332 -7.22 41.37 20.26
C GLU A 332 -5.90 41.49 19.51
N VAL A 333 -4.99 40.52 19.71
CA VAL A 333 -3.69 40.47 19.01
C VAL A 333 -3.87 40.37 17.49
N ALA A 334 -4.79 39.53 17.00
CA ALA A 334 -5.06 39.40 15.57
C ALA A 334 -5.57 40.73 14.96
N GLN A 335 -6.45 41.43 15.66
CA GLN A 335 -7.00 42.72 15.23
C GLN A 335 -5.94 43.83 15.27
N GLU A 336 -5.14 43.93 16.34
CA GLU A 336 -4.05 44.90 16.47
C GLU A 336 -3.01 44.75 15.35
N LYS A 337 -2.69 43.51 14.99
CA LYS A 337 -1.77 43.18 13.89
C LYS A 337 -2.41 43.30 12.50
N GLY A 338 -3.70 43.57 12.41
CA GLY A 338 -4.41 43.77 11.14
C GLY A 338 -4.66 42.47 10.36
N VAL A 339 -4.74 41.33 11.05
CA VAL A 339 -5.16 40.06 10.44
C VAL A 339 -6.61 40.18 9.98
N LYS A 340 -6.89 39.79 8.74
CA LYS A 340 -8.23 39.93 8.13
C LYS A 340 -9.10 38.68 8.26
N GLU A 341 -8.47 37.51 8.27
CA GLU A 341 -9.14 36.23 8.24
C GLU A 341 -8.45 35.25 9.19
N LEU A 342 -9.24 34.54 9.99
CA LEU A 342 -8.83 33.40 10.80
C LEU A 342 -9.61 32.16 10.32
N LYS A 343 -8.93 31.01 10.33
CA LYS A 343 -9.50 29.73 9.88
C LYS A 343 -9.46 28.72 10.99
N PHE A 344 -10.59 28.10 11.26
CA PHE A 344 -10.75 27.13 12.34
C PHE A 344 -11.23 25.78 11.83
N ILE A 345 -10.78 24.70 12.46
CA ILE A 345 -11.36 23.38 12.20
C ILE A 345 -12.70 23.26 12.94
N HIS A 346 -13.69 22.71 12.26
CA HIS A 346 -14.97 22.36 12.86
C HIS A 346 -14.91 20.95 13.47
N ILE A 347 -15.15 20.85 14.78
CA ILE A 347 -15.30 19.60 15.50
C ILE A 347 -16.75 19.54 16.01
N ASP A 348 -17.55 18.61 15.47
CA ASP A 348 -18.97 18.46 15.87
C ASP A 348 -19.03 17.83 17.27
N GLU A 349 -19.80 18.44 18.18
CA GLU A 349 -20.00 17.93 19.54
C GLU A 349 -20.75 16.58 19.54
N ASP A 350 -21.56 16.30 18.52
CA ASP A 350 -22.39 15.10 18.43
C ASP A 350 -21.66 13.92 17.74
N LEU A 351 -20.62 14.20 16.95
CA LEU A 351 -19.85 13.23 16.18
C LEU A 351 -18.40 13.40 16.59
N ASP A 352 -17.94 12.54 17.50
CA ASP A 352 -16.60 12.54 18.11
C ASP A 352 -15.47 12.37 17.05
N ASN A 353 -15.23 13.44 16.29
CA ASN A 353 -14.42 13.52 15.07
C ASN A 353 -13.05 14.15 15.33
N ALA A 354 -12.70 14.40 16.60
CA ALA A 354 -11.41 14.94 17.01
C ALA A 354 -10.24 13.96 16.79
N SER A 355 -10.50 12.73 16.32
CA SER A 355 -9.51 11.66 16.16
C SER A 355 -8.20 12.08 15.46
N ILE A 356 -8.26 12.83 14.35
CA ILE A 356 -7.03 13.26 13.65
C ILE A 356 -6.29 14.33 14.45
N ARG A 357 -7.00 15.33 14.99
CA ARG A 357 -6.42 16.35 15.89
C ARG A 357 -5.73 15.69 17.09
N ASP A 358 -6.42 14.81 17.80
CA ASP A 358 -5.90 14.17 19.01
C ASP A 358 -4.70 13.27 18.70
N THR A 359 -4.72 12.64 17.51
CA THR A 359 -3.57 11.88 17.01
C THR A 359 -2.39 12.82 16.67
N LEU A 360 -2.63 13.99 16.08
CA LEU A 360 -1.60 15.01 15.82
C LEU A 360 -0.98 15.53 17.12
N LEU A 361 -1.75 15.69 18.20
CA LEU A 361 -1.23 16.12 19.50
C LEU A 361 -0.28 15.10 20.15
N MET A 362 -0.39 13.81 19.80
CA MET A 362 0.56 12.78 20.23
C MET A 362 1.79 12.66 19.34
N ASP A 363 1.69 13.16 18.12
CA ASP A 363 2.73 13.11 17.10
C ASP A 363 3.73 14.25 17.31
N ARG A 364 4.98 13.88 17.60
CA ARG A 364 6.07 14.84 17.88
C ARG A 364 6.89 15.19 16.63
N ILE A 365 6.47 14.76 15.45
CA ILE A 365 7.22 14.90 14.21
C ILE A 365 6.56 15.97 13.35
N ASP A 366 7.33 16.97 12.92
CA ASP A 366 6.80 18.07 12.12
C ASP A 366 7.10 17.92 10.62
N THR A 367 8.27 17.37 10.27
CA THR A 367 8.76 17.31 8.88
C THR A 367 8.52 15.95 8.22
N ALA A 368 8.36 15.95 6.90
CA ALA A 368 8.23 14.73 6.11
C ALA A 368 9.49 13.84 6.22
N GLU A 369 10.68 14.46 6.22
CA GLU A 369 11.95 13.73 6.33
C GLU A 369 12.08 13.01 7.69
N ASP A 370 11.74 13.67 8.78
CA ASP A 370 11.76 13.06 10.12
C ASP A 370 10.72 11.94 10.24
N ALA A 371 9.56 12.10 9.59
CA ALA A 371 8.53 11.07 9.55
C ALA A 371 8.99 9.81 8.81
N ILE A 372 9.63 9.99 7.65
CA ILE A 372 10.27 8.90 6.89
C ILE A 372 11.35 8.21 7.74
N MET A 373 12.17 8.99 8.45
CA MET A 373 13.23 8.47 9.32
C MET A 373 12.67 7.67 10.49
N GLU A 374 11.58 8.11 11.12
CA GLU A 374 10.89 7.38 12.18
C GLU A 374 10.32 6.05 11.68
N ILE A 375 9.68 6.04 10.50
CA ILE A 375 9.19 4.82 9.86
C ILE A 375 10.35 3.85 9.61
N TYR A 376 11.47 4.34 9.09
CA TYR A 376 12.66 3.52 8.83
C TYR A 376 13.20 2.89 10.12
N ARG A 377 13.40 3.68 11.20
CA ARG A 377 13.91 3.18 12.49
C ARG A 377 13.01 2.08 13.07
N ARG A 378 11.69 2.20 12.92
CA ARG A 378 10.73 1.20 13.41
C ARG A 378 10.77 -0.11 12.62
N LEU A 379 10.96 -0.03 11.31
CA LEU A 379 10.99 -1.20 10.44
C LEU A 379 12.37 -1.88 10.38
N ARG A 380 13.45 -1.10 10.52
CA ARG A 380 14.85 -1.54 10.46
C ARG A 380 15.69 -1.00 11.63
N PRO A 381 15.44 -1.45 12.87
CA PRO A 381 16.13 -0.92 14.06
C PRO A 381 17.64 -1.22 14.07
N SER A 382 18.09 -2.23 13.32
CA SER A 382 19.49 -2.66 13.28
C SER A 382 20.36 -1.92 12.26
N ASN A 383 19.77 -1.10 11.38
CA ASN A 383 20.50 -0.39 10.32
C ASN A 383 20.52 1.11 10.63
N PRO A 384 21.68 1.78 10.60
CA PRO A 384 21.73 3.23 10.80
C PRO A 384 20.92 3.94 9.69
N PRO A 385 20.03 4.88 10.03
CA PRO A 385 19.23 5.58 9.04
C PRO A 385 20.03 6.76 8.44
N THR A 386 20.14 6.80 7.12
CA THR A 386 20.48 8.04 6.38
C THR A 386 19.24 8.56 5.67
N PRO A 387 19.05 9.88 5.49
CA PRO A 387 17.85 10.43 4.85
C PRO A 387 17.56 9.82 3.48
N GLU A 388 18.60 9.66 2.65
CA GLU A 388 18.49 9.07 1.31
C GLU A 388 18.07 7.59 1.36
N THR A 389 18.70 6.79 2.24
CA THR A 389 18.34 5.36 2.39
C THR A 389 16.93 5.21 2.94
N ALA A 390 16.52 6.09 3.86
CA ALA A 390 15.20 6.06 4.45
C ALA A 390 14.12 6.45 3.42
N ALA A 391 14.35 7.48 2.61
CA ALA A 391 13.45 7.90 1.54
C ALA A 391 13.29 6.80 0.48
N LYS A 392 14.40 6.21 0.01
CA LYS A 392 14.36 5.09 -0.95
C LYS A 392 13.62 3.89 -0.38
N PHE A 393 13.88 3.54 0.89
CA PHE A 393 13.17 2.45 1.54
C PHE A 393 11.67 2.74 1.67
N PHE A 394 11.28 3.95 2.06
CA PHE A 394 9.87 4.34 2.14
C PHE A 394 9.18 4.26 0.78
N ASN A 395 9.83 4.70 -0.30
CA ASN A 395 9.31 4.55 -1.66
C ASN A 395 9.08 3.08 -2.04
N SER A 396 10.05 2.23 -1.73
CA SER A 396 9.93 0.79 -1.97
C SER A 396 8.82 0.09 -1.16
N LEU A 397 8.26 0.72 -0.11
CA LEU A 397 7.17 0.09 0.65
C LEU A 397 5.84 0.09 -0.10
N PHE A 398 5.56 1.13 -0.89
CA PHE A 398 4.21 1.38 -1.42
C PHE A 398 4.15 1.94 -2.85
N PHE A 399 5.23 2.56 -3.33
CA PHE A 399 5.22 3.40 -4.54
C PHE A 399 6.06 2.86 -5.69
N GLU A 400 6.89 1.84 -5.47
CA GLU A 400 7.70 1.18 -6.50
C GLU A 400 7.01 -0.09 -7.03
N PRO A 401 6.73 -0.21 -8.35
CA PRO A 401 6.07 -1.38 -8.93
C PRO A 401 6.84 -2.69 -8.74
N GLU A 402 8.17 -2.63 -8.63
CA GLU A 402 9.05 -3.78 -8.44
C GLU A 402 8.80 -4.46 -7.09
N THR A 403 8.55 -3.66 -6.05
CA THR A 403 8.42 -4.12 -4.67
C THR A 403 6.97 -4.17 -4.19
N TYR A 404 6.07 -3.39 -4.81
CA TYR A 404 4.67 -3.29 -4.44
C TYR A 404 3.72 -3.46 -5.62
N ASP A 405 2.67 -4.28 -5.43
CA ASP A 405 1.66 -4.57 -6.44
C ASP A 405 0.34 -4.93 -5.77
N LEU A 406 -0.72 -4.18 -6.03
CA LEU A 406 -2.11 -4.50 -5.64
C LEU A 406 -2.78 -5.49 -6.58
N SER A 407 -2.25 -5.74 -7.78
CA SER A 407 -2.92 -6.30 -8.95
C SER A 407 -4.11 -5.49 -9.43
N ASP A 408 -4.47 -5.66 -10.69
CA ASP A 408 -5.62 -5.01 -11.33
C ASP A 408 -6.93 -5.25 -10.54
N VAL A 409 -7.08 -6.47 -10.00
CA VAL A 409 -8.23 -6.85 -9.17
C VAL A 409 -8.22 -6.12 -7.83
N GLY A 410 -7.06 -6.01 -7.18
CA GLY A 410 -6.95 -5.30 -5.91
C GLY A 410 -7.18 -3.79 -6.07
N ARG A 411 -6.64 -3.21 -7.16
CA ARG A 411 -6.90 -1.82 -7.55
C ARG A 411 -8.37 -1.59 -7.84
N ALA A 412 -9.02 -2.47 -8.61
CA ALA A 412 -10.46 -2.38 -8.89
C ALA A 412 -11.30 -2.43 -7.60
N LYS A 413 -10.96 -3.32 -6.67
CA LYS A 413 -11.63 -3.41 -5.36
C LYS A 413 -11.45 -2.15 -4.52
N MET A 414 -10.23 -1.62 -4.47
CA MET A 414 -9.94 -0.37 -3.77
C MET A 414 -10.70 0.81 -4.38
N ASN A 415 -10.68 0.94 -5.70
CA ASN A 415 -11.41 1.98 -6.42
C ASN A 415 -12.91 1.91 -6.14
N TYR A 416 -13.50 0.71 -6.18
CA TYR A 416 -14.91 0.53 -5.87
C TYR A 416 -15.24 0.92 -4.42
N LYS A 417 -14.45 0.42 -3.45
CA LYS A 417 -14.71 0.65 -2.02
C LYS A 417 -14.53 2.12 -1.63
N LEU A 418 -13.49 2.77 -2.14
CA LEU A 418 -13.14 4.16 -1.83
C LEU A 418 -13.74 5.17 -2.83
N ARG A 419 -14.49 4.70 -3.83
CA ARG A 419 -15.09 5.51 -4.91
C ARG A 419 -14.09 6.36 -5.68
N LEU A 420 -12.93 5.76 -5.97
CA LEU A 420 -11.86 6.40 -6.73
C LEU A 420 -11.97 6.05 -8.21
N ASN A 421 -11.67 7.02 -9.06
CA ASN A 421 -11.60 6.83 -10.51
C ASN A 421 -10.15 6.79 -10.98
N VAL A 422 -9.54 5.60 -10.93
CA VAL A 422 -8.11 5.36 -11.22
C VAL A 422 -8.01 4.19 -12.19
N SER A 423 -7.06 4.22 -13.13
CA SER A 423 -6.81 3.04 -13.96
C SER A 423 -6.51 1.80 -13.11
N THR A 424 -7.03 0.65 -13.52
CA THR A 424 -6.73 -0.65 -12.89
C THR A 424 -5.27 -1.04 -13.07
N ASP A 425 -4.58 -0.49 -14.08
CA ASP A 425 -3.18 -0.79 -14.38
C ASP A 425 -2.22 -0.12 -13.38
N LEU A 426 -2.69 0.87 -12.61
CA LEU A 426 -1.88 1.52 -11.58
C LEU A 426 -1.94 0.68 -10.29
N THR A 427 -1.01 -0.24 -10.13
CA THR A 427 -1.05 -1.22 -9.04
C THR A 427 -0.27 -0.81 -7.78
N VAL A 428 0.50 0.28 -7.82
CA VAL A 428 1.12 0.90 -6.63
C VAL A 428 0.14 1.83 -5.90
N LEU A 429 0.35 2.10 -4.61
CA LEU A 429 -0.49 3.06 -3.87
C LEU A 429 -0.17 4.50 -4.26
N ARG A 430 -1.12 5.40 -3.98
CA ARG A 430 -0.95 6.86 -4.09
C ARG A 430 -1.29 7.55 -2.77
N ASN A 431 -0.93 8.83 -2.65
CA ASN A 431 -1.32 9.67 -1.52
C ASN A 431 -2.83 9.73 -1.33
N GLU A 432 -3.56 9.90 -2.42
CA GLU A 432 -5.02 9.96 -2.39
C GLU A 432 -5.64 8.64 -1.94
N ASP A 433 -5.00 7.50 -2.22
CA ASP A 433 -5.50 6.19 -1.81
C ASP A 433 -5.43 6.03 -0.28
N ILE A 434 -4.31 6.44 0.34
CA ILE A 434 -4.11 6.36 1.79
C ILE A 434 -4.99 7.40 2.51
N LEU A 435 -5.04 8.64 2.02
CA LEU A 435 -5.93 9.69 2.54
C LEU A 435 -7.40 9.26 2.52
N SER A 436 -7.86 8.71 1.39
CA SER A 436 -9.24 8.22 1.24
C SER A 436 -9.51 7.01 2.12
N SER A 437 -8.52 6.14 2.33
CA SER A 437 -8.63 4.98 3.24
C SER A 437 -8.83 5.44 4.70
N VAL A 438 -8.05 6.43 5.14
CA VAL A 438 -8.18 7.04 6.46
C VAL A 438 -9.53 7.73 6.60
N LYS A 439 -9.95 8.50 5.58
CA LYS A 439 -11.23 9.21 5.57
C LYS A 439 -12.41 8.25 5.65
N TYR A 440 -12.41 7.18 4.85
CA TYR A 440 -13.44 6.16 4.90
C TYR A 440 -13.51 5.47 6.26
N LEU A 441 -12.37 5.20 6.90
CA LEU A 441 -12.33 4.59 8.23
C LEU A 441 -12.93 5.50 9.31
N ILE A 442 -12.68 6.81 9.23
CA ILE A 442 -13.30 7.82 10.11
C ILE A 442 -14.81 7.88 9.86
N ASP A 443 -15.23 7.97 8.60
CA ASP A 443 -16.65 8.05 8.23
C ASP A 443 -17.41 6.78 8.64
N LEU A 444 -16.76 5.61 8.57
CA LEU A 444 -17.28 4.34 9.08
C LEU A 444 -17.48 4.37 10.60
N LYS A 445 -16.50 4.86 11.37
CA LYS A 445 -16.63 5.04 12.83
C LYS A 445 -17.78 5.98 13.17
N ASN A 446 -17.93 7.06 12.39
CA ASN A 446 -18.96 8.08 12.59
C ASN A 446 -20.36 7.61 12.13
N GLY A 447 -20.49 6.38 11.61
CA GLY A 447 -21.78 5.81 11.21
C GLY A 447 -22.39 6.48 9.97
N VAL A 448 -21.57 7.05 9.09
CA VAL A 448 -22.03 7.59 7.81
C VAL A 448 -22.66 6.45 7.01
N GLY A 449 -23.94 6.56 6.66
CA GLY A 449 -24.74 5.45 6.10
C GLY A 449 -24.25 4.89 4.75
N GLU A 450 -23.33 5.59 4.10
CA GLU A 450 -22.65 5.17 2.88
C GLU A 450 -21.43 4.24 3.12
N CYS A 451 -20.97 4.18 4.37
CA CYS A 451 -19.83 3.37 4.81
C CYS A 451 -20.33 2.10 5.50
N SER A 452 -19.67 0.97 5.22
CA SER A 452 -20.00 -0.32 5.83
C SER A 452 -18.76 -1.19 6.00
N VAL A 453 -18.81 -2.09 6.98
CA VAL A 453 -17.78 -3.13 7.14
C VAL A 453 -17.88 -4.18 6.05
N ASP A 454 -16.74 -4.78 5.74
CA ASP A 454 -16.61 -5.86 4.78
C ASP A 454 -16.69 -7.22 5.49
N ASP A 455 -17.40 -8.17 4.87
CA ASP A 455 -17.28 -9.56 5.26
C ASP A 455 -16.02 -10.17 4.64
N ILE A 456 -14.97 -10.28 5.45
CA ILE A 456 -13.67 -10.83 5.05
C ILE A 456 -13.77 -12.33 4.70
N ASP A 457 -14.78 -13.03 5.20
CA ASP A 457 -14.98 -14.46 4.96
C ASP A 457 -15.82 -14.74 3.71
N HIS A 458 -16.44 -13.72 3.12
CA HIS A 458 -17.14 -13.83 1.85
C HIS A 458 -16.19 -14.34 0.74
N LEU A 459 -16.62 -15.34 -0.03
CA LEU A 459 -15.78 -15.97 -1.08
C LEU A 459 -15.32 -14.97 -2.13
N GLY A 460 -16.08 -13.92 -2.40
CA GLY A 460 -15.65 -12.81 -3.28
C GLY A 460 -14.41 -12.06 -2.77
N ASN A 461 -14.12 -12.13 -1.46
CA ASN A 461 -12.93 -11.57 -0.81
C ASN A 461 -11.83 -12.61 -0.58
N ARG A 462 -12.03 -13.82 -1.11
CA ARG A 462 -11.07 -14.92 -1.06
C ARG A 462 -10.61 -15.25 -2.48
N ARG A 463 -9.36 -15.69 -2.60
CA ARG A 463 -8.78 -16.18 -3.86
C ARG A 463 -8.13 -17.52 -3.65
N VAL A 464 -8.23 -18.37 -4.67
CA VAL A 464 -7.57 -19.67 -4.68
C VAL A 464 -6.16 -19.48 -5.25
N ARG A 465 -5.14 -19.74 -4.42
CA ARG A 465 -3.75 -19.87 -4.88
C ARG A 465 -3.47 -21.34 -5.18
N SER A 466 -3.17 -21.62 -6.44
CA SER A 466 -2.83 -22.97 -6.89
C SER A 466 -1.33 -23.23 -6.79
N VAL A 467 -0.90 -24.49 -6.93
CA VAL A 467 0.50 -24.90 -6.71
C VAL A 467 1.53 -24.04 -7.44
N GLY A 468 1.28 -23.65 -8.69
CA GLY A 468 2.21 -22.86 -9.50
C GLY A 468 2.47 -21.46 -8.93
N GLU A 469 1.44 -20.81 -8.40
CA GLU A 469 1.57 -19.49 -7.75
C GLU A 469 2.26 -19.60 -6.39
N LEU A 470 1.97 -20.68 -5.64
CA LEU A 470 2.59 -20.92 -4.35
C LEU A 470 4.10 -21.13 -4.49
N ILE A 471 4.53 -21.99 -5.43
CA ILE A 471 5.95 -22.23 -5.69
C ILE A 471 6.63 -21.00 -6.31
N GLU A 472 5.97 -20.23 -7.18
CA GLU A 472 6.56 -19.00 -7.75
C GLU A 472 6.97 -18.02 -6.66
N ASN A 473 6.12 -17.83 -5.65
CA ASN A 473 6.42 -16.95 -4.52
C ASN A 473 7.59 -17.46 -3.69
N GLN A 474 7.64 -18.75 -3.40
CA GLN A 474 8.77 -19.38 -2.70
C GLN A 474 10.07 -19.25 -3.50
N TYR A 475 9.99 -19.45 -4.81
CA TYR A 475 11.13 -19.29 -5.72
C TYR A 475 11.66 -17.85 -5.70
N ARG A 476 10.78 -16.84 -5.74
CA ARG A 476 11.13 -15.41 -5.62
C ARG A 476 11.84 -15.10 -4.30
N ILE A 477 11.36 -15.65 -3.18
CA ILE A 477 12.03 -15.49 -1.87
C ILE A 477 13.45 -16.04 -1.92
N GLY A 478 13.64 -17.21 -2.55
CA GLY A 478 14.96 -17.79 -2.78
C GLY A 478 15.86 -16.88 -3.63
N LEU A 479 15.33 -16.30 -4.71
CA LEU A 479 16.07 -15.40 -5.60
C LEU A 479 16.47 -14.09 -4.91
N VAL A 480 15.61 -13.49 -4.10
CA VAL A 480 15.94 -12.26 -3.34
C VAL A 480 17.07 -12.52 -2.32
N ARG A 481 17.08 -13.70 -1.68
CA ARG A 481 18.20 -14.11 -0.80
C ARG A 481 19.51 -14.23 -1.59
N MET A 482 19.45 -14.74 -2.81
CA MET A 482 20.60 -14.86 -3.70
C MET A 482 21.07 -13.49 -4.20
N GLU A 483 20.15 -12.60 -4.57
CA GLU A 483 20.44 -11.24 -5.06
C GLU A 483 21.32 -10.47 -4.08
N ARG A 484 20.97 -10.50 -2.80
CA ARG A 484 21.76 -9.84 -1.75
C ARG A 484 23.20 -10.35 -1.72
N ALA A 485 23.39 -11.67 -1.78
CA ALA A 485 24.71 -12.28 -1.78
C ALA A 485 25.51 -11.95 -3.07
N ILE A 486 24.83 -11.86 -4.22
CA ILE A 486 25.43 -11.45 -5.49
C ILE A 486 25.93 -9.99 -5.41
N LYS A 487 25.09 -9.07 -4.93
CA LYS A 487 25.43 -7.64 -4.78
C LYS A 487 26.63 -7.43 -3.85
N GLU A 488 26.66 -8.15 -2.73
CA GLU A 488 27.79 -8.12 -1.79
C GLU A 488 29.08 -8.64 -2.44
N ARG A 489 29.02 -9.74 -3.21
CA ARG A 489 30.20 -10.27 -3.93
C ARG A 489 30.72 -9.34 -5.03
N MET A 490 29.82 -8.75 -5.82
CA MET A 490 30.17 -7.80 -6.89
C MET A 490 30.95 -6.58 -6.37
N SER A 491 30.73 -6.18 -5.12
CA SER A 491 31.37 -5.00 -4.54
C SER A 491 32.74 -5.28 -3.92
N LEU A 492 33.05 -6.54 -3.62
CA LEU A 492 34.28 -6.95 -2.91
C LEU A 492 35.40 -7.39 -3.85
N GLN A 493 35.08 -7.82 -5.07
CA GLN A 493 36.01 -8.48 -5.98
C GLN A 493 36.21 -7.70 -7.27
N ASP A 494 37.36 -7.90 -7.91
CA ASP A 494 37.65 -7.32 -9.21
C ASP A 494 36.86 -8.02 -10.32
N VAL A 495 35.81 -7.34 -10.78
CA VAL A 495 34.80 -7.86 -11.72
C VAL A 495 35.42 -8.29 -13.05
N GLU A 496 36.56 -7.73 -13.44
CA GLU A 496 37.22 -8.00 -14.72
C GLU A 496 37.66 -9.47 -14.87
N THR A 497 37.99 -10.13 -13.76
CA THR A 497 38.47 -11.51 -13.76
C THR A 497 37.36 -12.54 -13.56
N LEU A 498 36.17 -12.09 -13.14
CA LEU A 498 35.08 -12.98 -12.74
C LEU A 498 34.22 -13.43 -13.92
N MET A 499 33.65 -14.62 -13.78
CA MET A 499 32.68 -15.20 -14.69
C MET A 499 31.29 -15.26 -14.02
N PRO A 500 30.19 -15.33 -14.80
CA PRO A 500 28.85 -15.35 -14.22
C PRO A 500 28.60 -16.42 -13.15
N HIS A 501 29.24 -17.60 -13.27
CA HIS A 501 29.11 -18.69 -12.30
C HIS A 501 29.75 -18.40 -10.93
N ASP A 502 30.67 -17.44 -10.83
CA ASP A 502 31.30 -17.07 -9.55
C ASP A 502 30.31 -16.33 -8.62
N PHE A 503 29.31 -15.67 -9.22
CA PHE A 503 28.27 -14.94 -8.49
C PHE A 503 27.11 -15.82 -8.07
N ILE A 504 26.70 -16.77 -8.92
CA ILE A 504 25.46 -17.52 -8.75
C ILE A 504 25.67 -18.74 -7.87
N ASN A 505 25.03 -18.73 -6.71
CA ASN A 505 24.90 -19.90 -5.85
C ASN A 505 23.43 -20.31 -5.78
N PRO A 506 23.00 -21.44 -6.38
CA PRO A 506 21.60 -21.85 -6.38
C PRO A 506 21.13 -22.47 -5.06
N LYS A 507 22.01 -22.69 -4.07
CA LYS A 507 21.66 -23.33 -2.79
C LYS A 507 20.50 -22.63 -2.04
N PRO A 508 20.44 -21.30 -1.90
CA PRO A 508 19.33 -20.62 -1.22
C PRO A 508 17.98 -20.87 -1.90
N VAL A 509 17.95 -20.91 -3.23
CA VAL A 509 16.74 -21.20 -4.01
C VAL A 509 16.35 -22.67 -3.84
N SER A 510 17.32 -23.57 -4.02
CA SER A 510 17.12 -25.02 -3.90
C SER A 510 16.61 -25.41 -2.50
N ALA A 511 17.08 -24.72 -1.46
CA ALA A 511 16.62 -24.94 -0.08
C ALA A 511 15.13 -24.60 0.08
N VAL A 512 14.70 -23.45 -0.43
CA VAL A 512 13.30 -23.02 -0.36
C VAL A 512 12.37 -23.91 -1.19
N VAL A 513 12.82 -24.38 -2.36
CA VAL A 513 12.07 -25.36 -3.17
C VAL A 513 11.95 -26.69 -2.41
N LYS A 514 13.04 -27.19 -1.81
CA LYS A 514 13.00 -28.43 -1.01
C LYS A 514 12.11 -28.30 0.22
N GLU A 515 12.14 -27.17 0.91
CA GLU A 515 11.27 -26.90 2.05
C GLU A 515 9.79 -26.88 1.63
N PHE A 516 9.46 -26.22 0.52
CA PHE A 516 8.08 -26.17 0.01
C PHE A 516 7.50 -27.54 -0.35
N PHE A 517 8.28 -28.40 -0.99
CA PHE A 517 7.82 -29.74 -1.40
C PHE A 517 8.01 -30.81 -0.31
N GLY A 518 8.88 -30.55 0.67
CA GLY A 518 9.23 -31.47 1.76
C GLY A 518 8.40 -31.28 3.03
N SER A 519 7.92 -30.06 3.29
CA SER A 519 6.83 -29.81 4.26
C SER A 519 5.51 -30.37 3.74
#